data_AF-A0A2H3KVP0-F1
#
_entry.id   AF-A0A2H3KVP0-F1
#
_cell.length_a   1.000
_cell.length_b   1.000
_cell.length_c   1.000
_cell.angle_alpha   90.00
_cell.angle_beta   90.00
_cell.angle_gamma   90.00
#
_symmetry.space_group_name_H-M   'P 1'
#
loop_
_entity.id
_entity.type
_entity.pdbx_description
1 polymer ?
#
loop_
_entity_poly.entity_id
_entity_poly.type
_entity_poly.pdbx_seq_one_letter_code
_entity_poly.pdbx_strand_id
1 'polypeptide(L)'
;MQDQYTVILGLQDYMTVIFSAIGLIILTRMMIQMDRSIGRMATIGAILIVLGGLLKASGKLIIAATGTEISWMYHGLFPLIAPGFTIFAWSLYQVRRMLREQPPLKRPWIVPAIVIGLFVVFSAFIGQAGGPWRVPLILLASIGNIGMLIMLILAAWGRKMWTTGALFLTTMLVVLLMSQMANMTFDTIAVVWFEQISQTIAQALFALGAWQYSQAIETSYIRRMVVSPAAF
;
A
#
# COMPACT_ATOMS: atom_id res chain seq x y z
N MET A 1 -6.41 30.68 -5.20
CA MET A 1 -6.13 29.23 -5.13
C MET A 1 -4.68 28.87 -5.46
N GLN A 2 -3.86 29.78 -6.05
CA GLN A 2 -2.45 29.51 -6.40
C GLN A 2 -1.46 29.52 -5.21
N ASP A 3 -1.80 30.11 -4.06
CA ASP A 3 -0.85 30.29 -2.95
C ASP A 3 -0.70 29.09 -2.01
N GLN A 4 -1.46 28.01 -2.19
CA GLN A 4 -1.51 26.91 -1.21
C GLN A 4 -0.62 25.71 -1.57
N TYR A 5 -0.31 25.48 -2.85
CA TYR A 5 0.53 24.37 -3.29
C TYR A 5 1.88 24.88 -3.77
N THR A 6 2.88 24.82 -2.88
CA THR A 6 4.25 25.19 -3.21
C THR A 6 5.00 24.01 -3.84
N VAL A 7 6.03 24.31 -4.64
CA VAL A 7 6.92 23.29 -5.24
C VAL A 7 7.53 22.38 -4.16
N ILE A 8 7.86 22.95 -2.99
CA ILE A 8 8.41 22.22 -1.85
C ILE A 8 7.39 21.18 -1.35
N LEU A 9 6.10 21.53 -1.33
CA LEU A 9 5.04 20.64 -0.90
C LEU A 9 4.83 19.48 -1.90
N GLY A 10 4.99 19.75 -3.20
CA GLY A 10 5.03 18.70 -4.23
C GLY A 10 6.22 17.75 -4.08
N LEU A 11 7.40 18.25 -3.71
CA LEU A 11 8.58 17.43 -3.43
C LEU A 11 8.41 16.55 -2.18
N GLN A 12 7.73 17.06 -1.15
CA GLN A 12 7.43 16.30 0.07
C GLN A 12 6.59 15.04 -0.20
N ASP A 13 5.65 15.09 -1.15
CA ASP A 13 4.85 13.93 -1.56
C ASP A 13 5.75 12.78 -2.10
N TYR A 14 6.88 13.08 -2.74
CA TYR A 14 7.82 12.03 -3.17
C TYR A 14 8.46 11.29 -2.01
N MET A 15 8.72 11.94 -0.88
CA MET A 15 9.28 11.27 0.31
C MET A 15 8.33 10.18 0.82
N THR A 16 7.03 10.48 0.86
CA THR A 16 5.98 9.51 1.18
C THR A 16 6.04 8.30 0.25
N VAL A 17 6.18 8.52 -1.06
CA VAL A 17 6.25 7.45 -2.06
C VAL A 17 7.53 6.62 -1.90
N ILE A 18 8.67 7.27 -1.64
CA ILE A 18 9.97 6.60 -1.45
C ILE A 18 9.91 5.68 -0.22
N PHE A 19 9.43 6.16 0.92
CA PHE A 19 9.33 5.32 2.11
C PHE A 19 8.36 4.16 1.93
N SER A 20 7.21 4.41 1.29
CA SER A 20 6.26 3.34 0.95
C SER A 20 6.91 2.29 0.03
N ALA A 21 7.63 2.73 -1.00
CA ALA A 21 8.35 1.86 -1.92
C ALA A 21 9.39 1.00 -1.19
N ILE A 22 10.17 1.58 -0.27
CA ILE A 22 11.15 0.84 0.54
C ILE A 22 10.44 -0.27 1.33
N GLY A 23 9.36 0.05 2.06
CA GLY A 23 8.61 -0.95 2.83
C GLY A 23 8.04 -2.07 1.96
N LEU A 24 7.45 -1.72 0.81
CA LEU A 24 6.89 -2.68 -0.14
C LEU A 24 7.98 -3.57 -0.77
N ILE A 25 9.14 -3.01 -1.14
CA ILE A 25 10.26 -3.77 -1.71
C ILE A 25 10.78 -4.79 -0.69
N ILE A 26 10.94 -4.38 0.57
CA ILE A 26 11.40 -5.26 1.65
C ILE A 26 10.42 -6.43 1.83
N LEU A 27 9.13 -6.15 1.98
CA LEU A 27 8.11 -7.19 2.11
C LEU A 27 8.05 -8.08 0.86
N THR A 28 8.18 -7.51 -0.34
CA THR A 28 8.21 -8.29 -1.58
C THR A 28 9.40 -9.25 -1.61
N ARG A 29 10.59 -8.81 -1.22
CA ARG A 29 11.79 -9.66 -1.14
C ARG A 29 11.58 -10.82 -0.17
N MET A 30 11.02 -10.55 1.00
CA MET A 30 10.62 -11.58 1.97
C MET A 30 9.67 -12.61 1.33
N MET A 31 8.63 -12.15 0.62
CA MET A 31 7.68 -13.04 -0.04
C MET A 31 8.33 -13.87 -1.15
N ILE A 32 9.25 -13.31 -1.94
CA ILE A 32 10.00 -14.03 -2.99
C ILE A 32 10.84 -15.17 -2.41
N GLN A 33 11.50 -14.93 -1.27
CA GLN A 33 12.31 -15.96 -0.61
C GLN A 33 11.47 -17.12 -0.06
N MET A 34 10.23 -16.85 0.33
CA MET A 34 9.31 -17.89 0.80
C MET A 34 8.66 -18.66 -0.35
N ASP A 35 8.14 -17.95 -1.35
CA ASP A 35 7.57 -18.55 -2.56
C ASP A 35 7.71 -17.59 -3.75
N ARG A 36 8.34 -18.07 -4.82
CA ARG A 36 8.63 -17.23 -6.00
C ARG A 36 7.37 -16.78 -6.75
N SER A 37 6.30 -17.58 -6.73
CA SER A 37 5.05 -17.23 -7.41
C SER A 37 4.31 -16.11 -6.66
N ILE A 38 4.18 -16.24 -5.34
CA ILE A 38 3.57 -15.22 -4.48
C ILE A 38 4.41 -13.94 -4.50
N GLY A 39 5.74 -14.06 -4.47
CA GLY A 39 6.65 -12.93 -4.60
C GLY A 39 6.51 -12.15 -5.91
N ARG A 40 6.24 -12.83 -7.03
CA ARG A 40 5.92 -12.16 -8.32
C ARG A 40 4.61 -11.37 -8.23
N MET A 41 3.58 -11.92 -7.59
CA MET A 41 2.33 -11.19 -7.35
C MET A 41 2.59 -9.93 -6.54
N ALA A 42 3.31 -10.06 -5.42
CA ALA A 42 3.68 -8.94 -4.57
C ALA A 42 4.47 -7.86 -5.33
N THR A 43 5.37 -8.27 -6.23
CA THR A 43 6.15 -7.35 -7.08
C THR A 43 5.23 -6.52 -7.99
N ILE A 44 4.27 -7.16 -8.67
CA ILE A 44 3.30 -6.44 -9.51
C ILE A 44 2.47 -5.47 -8.67
N GLY A 45 1.97 -5.93 -7.51
CA GLY A 45 1.22 -5.08 -6.59
C GLY A 45 2.02 -3.86 -6.14
N ALA A 46 3.29 -4.06 -5.74
CA ALA A 46 4.19 -3.00 -5.32
C ALA A 46 4.47 -1.99 -6.44
N ILE A 47 4.76 -2.46 -7.65
CA ILE A 47 4.98 -1.59 -8.81
C ILE A 47 3.77 -0.71 -9.07
N LEU A 48 2.56 -1.28 -9.07
CA LEU A 48 1.32 -0.53 -9.29
C LEU A 48 1.09 0.54 -8.22
N ILE A 49 1.32 0.21 -6.94
CA ILE A 49 1.20 1.18 -5.83
C ILE A 49 2.20 2.32 -6.00
N VAL A 50 3.47 2.00 -6.27
CA VAL A 50 4.54 3.00 -6.41
C VAL A 50 4.32 3.89 -7.62
N LEU A 51 3.97 3.32 -8.78
CA LEU A 51 3.65 4.09 -9.98
C LEU A 51 2.45 5.02 -9.76
N GLY A 52 1.40 4.54 -9.08
CA GLY A 52 0.29 5.39 -8.68
C GLY A 52 0.76 6.54 -7.78
N GLY A 53 1.54 6.26 -6.73
CA GLY A 53 2.10 7.27 -5.85
C GLY A 53 2.94 8.32 -6.59
N LEU A 54 3.81 7.89 -7.52
CA LEU A 54 4.62 8.78 -8.34
C LEU A 54 3.77 9.65 -9.26
N LEU A 55 2.70 9.11 -9.87
CA LEU A 55 1.78 9.89 -10.69
C LEU A 55 1.06 10.97 -9.87
N LYS A 56 0.64 10.64 -8.63
CA LYS A 56 0.06 11.62 -7.71
C LYS A 56 1.04 12.75 -7.37
N ALA A 57 2.25 12.40 -6.96
CA ALA A 57 3.29 13.36 -6.59
C ALA A 57 3.67 14.25 -7.78
N SER A 58 3.85 13.64 -8.95
CA SER A 58 4.16 14.36 -10.19
C SER A 58 3.03 15.29 -10.61
N GLY A 59 1.76 14.85 -10.48
CA GLY A 59 0.60 15.68 -10.79
C GLY A 59 0.53 16.93 -9.90
N LYS A 60 0.75 16.77 -8.59
CA LYS A 60 0.83 17.90 -7.65
C LYS A 60 2.00 18.84 -7.97
N LEU A 61 3.16 18.29 -8.32
CA LEU A 61 4.34 19.08 -8.67
C LEU A 61 4.09 19.92 -9.94
N ILE A 62 3.45 19.36 -10.96
CA ILE A 62 3.10 20.08 -12.19
C ILE A 62 2.11 21.20 -11.91
N ILE A 63 1.07 20.93 -11.11
CA ILE A 63 0.10 21.96 -10.68
C ILE A 63 0.83 23.10 -9.95
N ALA A 64 1.74 22.77 -9.02
CA ALA A 64 2.52 23.77 -8.29
C ALA A 64 3.49 24.57 -9.18
N ALA A 65 4.07 23.94 -10.20
CA ALA A 65 5.07 24.57 -11.07
C ALA A 65 4.46 25.39 -12.23
N THR A 66 3.30 24.97 -12.75
CA THR A 66 2.72 25.54 -13.98
C THR A 66 1.34 26.14 -13.78
N GLY A 67 0.69 25.88 -12.64
CA GLY A 67 -0.72 26.20 -12.42
C GLY A 67 -1.69 25.36 -13.27
N THR A 68 -1.21 24.40 -14.07
CA THR A 68 -2.06 23.58 -14.93
C THR A 68 -2.39 22.24 -14.28
N GLU A 69 -3.68 21.89 -14.26
CA GLU A 69 -4.14 20.59 -13.79
C GLU A 69 -4.19 19.59 -14.95
N ILE A 70 -3.33 18.57 -14.88
CA ILE A 70 -3.37 17.45 -15.81
C ILE A 70 -4.36 16.41 -15.30
N SER A 71 -5.60 16.50 -15.77
CA SER A 71 -6.74 15.68 -15.34
C SER A 71 -6.45 14.16 -15.37
N TRP A 72 -5.72 13.65 -16.39
CA TRP A 72 -5.40 12.22 -16.47
C TRP A 72 -4.43 11.74 -15.39
N MET A 73 -3.50 12.59 -14.91
CA MET A 73 -2.59 12.23 -13.80
C MET A 73 -3.32 12.17 -12.47
N TYR A 74 -4.23 13.13 -12.25
CA TYR A 74 -5.06 13.18 -11.05
C TYR A 74 -6.06 12.01 -11.01
N HIS A 75 -6.61 11.62 -12.15
CA HIS A 75 -7.60 10.53 -12.27
C HIS A 75 -6.97 9.14 -12.40
N GLY A 76 -5.77 9.04 -12.98
CA GLY A 76 -5.05 7.80 -13.24
C GLY A 76 -4.46 7.12 -11.99
N LEU A 77 -4.50 7.79 -10.84
CA LEU A 77 -4.05 7.27 -9.56
C LEU A 77 -4.79 6.00 -9.14
N PHE A 78 -6.13 6.07 -9.12
CA PHE A 78 -6.97 5.01 -8.54
C PHE A 78 -6.97 3.72 -9.36
N PRO A 79 -6.97 3.77 -10.72
CA PRO A 79 -6.79 2.58 -11.56
C PRO A 79 -5.49 1.80 -11.29
N LEU A 80 -4.46 2.42 -10.71
CA LEU A 80 -3.19 1.75 -10.39
C LEU A 80 -3.13 1.31 -8.93
N ILE A 81 -3.43 2.22 -7.99
CA ILE A 81 -3.30 1.94 -6.56
C ILE A 81 -4.29 0.87 -6.09
N ALA A 82 -5.53 0.89 -6.59
CA ALA A 82 -6.56 -0.06 -6.17
C ALA A 82 -6.19 -1.53 -6.49
N PRO A 83 -5.85 -1.90 -7.74
CA PRO A 83 -5.37 -3.24 -8.02
C PRO A 83 -4.03 -3.53 -7.34
N GLY A 84 -3.15 -2.52 -7.21
CA GLY A 84 -1.87 -2.66 -6.53
C GLY A 84 -2.00 -3.16 -5.09
N PHE A 85 -2.78 -2.46 -4.26
CA PHE A 85 -3.04 -2.88 -2.88
C PHE A 85 -3.80 -4.21 -2.81
N THR A 86 -4.73 -4.46 -3.72
CA THR A 86 -5.49 -5.73 -3.75
C THR A 86 -4.56 -6.92 -3.98
N ILE A 87 -3.70 -6.86 -4.99
CA ILE A 87 -2.74 -7.92 -5.30
C ILE A 87 -1.73 -8.08 -4.15
N PHE A 88 -1.22 -6.97 -3.62
CA PHE A 88 -0.22 -7.01 -2.56
C PHE A 88 -0.79 -7.60 -1.25
N ALA A 89 -1.95 -7.14 -0.81
CA ALA A 89 -2.64 -7.66 0.36
C ALA A 89 -2.97 -9.15 0.21
N TRP A 90 -3.42 -9.56 -0.98
CA TRP A 90 -3.67 -10.98 -1.27
C TRP A 90 -2.40 -11.83 -1.23
N SER A 91 -1.28 -11.30 -1.72
CA SER A 91 0.02 -11.97 -1.65
C SER A 91 0.44 -12.19 -0.20
N LEU A 92 0.28 -11.17 0.65
CA LEU A 92 0.54 -11.27 2.08
C LEU A 92 -0.38 -12.28 2.77
N TYR A 93 -1.65 -12.35 2.37
CA TYR A 93 -2.59 -13.36 2.87
C TYR A 93 -2.12 -14.79 2.55
N GLN A 94 -1.64 -15.05 1.34
CA GLN A 94 -1.11 -16.37 0.98
C GLN A 94 0.14 -16.72 1.80
N VAL A 95 1.06 -15.77 2.01
CA VAL A 95 2.21 -15.97 2.89
C VAL A 95 1.77 -16.31 4.32
N ARG A 96 0.75 -15.63 4.85
CA ARG A 96 0.19 -15.94 6.17
C ARG A 96 -0.38 -17.36 6.25
N ARG A 97 -0.96 -17.89 5.17
CA ARG A 97 -1.43 -19.29 5.10
C ARG A 97 -0.25 -20.26 5.17
N MET A 98 0.81 -20.01 4.42
CA MET A 98 2.03 -20.83 4.47
C MET A 98 2.66 -20.84 5.87
N LEU A 99 2.70 -19.69 6.53
CA LEU A 99 3.19 -19.58 7.91
C LEU A 99 2.32 -20.31 8.95
N ARG A 100 1.07 -20.60 8.60
CA ARG A 100 0.12 -21.39 9.40
C ARG A 100 0.06 -22.85 8.95
N GLU A 101 1.03 -23.29 8.15
CA GLU A 101 1.13 -24.67 7.63
C GLU A 101 -0.11 -25.09 6.81
N GLN A 102 -0.80 -24.10 6.22
CA GLN A 102 -1.88 -24.34 5.29
C GLN A 102 -1.35 -24.30 3.85
N PRO A 103 -1.82 -25.19 2.97
CA PRO A 103 -1.38 -25.19 1.59
C PRO A 103 -1.78 -23.89 0.89
N PRO A 104 -0.87 -23.26 0.11
CA PRO A 104 -1.22 -22.11 -0.71
C PRO A 104 -2.29 -22.51 -1.75
N LEU A 105 -3.10 -21.55 -2.18
CA LEU A 105 -4.09 -21.83 -3.23
C LEU A 105 -3.38 -22.19 -4.54
N LYS A 106 -3.87 -23.22 -5.24
CA LYS A 106 -3.30 -23.67 -6.53
C LYS A 106 -3.26 -22.59 -7.61
N ARG A 107 -4.20 -21.64 -7.58
CA ARG A 107 -4.32 -20.53 -8.54
C ARG A 107 -4.51 -19.21 -7.79
N PRO A 108 -3.44 -18.65 -7.19
CA PRO A 108 -3.56 -17.50 -6.29
C PRO A 108 -4.02 -16.22 -7.00
N TRP A 109 -3.87 -16.14 -8.33
CA TRP A 109 -4.25 -14.97 -9.14
C TRP A 109 -5.75 -14.79 -9.36
N ILE A 110 -6.57 -15.86 -9.24
CA ILE A 110 -7.98 -15.79 -9.63
C ILE A 110 -8.76 -14.82 -8.74
N VAL A 111 -8.58 -14.92 -7.42
CA VAL A 111 -9.33 -14.09 -6.47
C VAL A 111 -9.05 -12.59 -6.67
N PRO A 112 -7.79 -12.10 -6.68
CA PRO A 112 -7.55 -10.69 -6.92
C PRO A 112 -7.98 -10.26 -8.32
N ALA A 113 -7.84 -11.10 -9.36
CA ALA A 113 -8.29 -10.76 -10.70
C ALA A 113 -9.82 -10.57 -10.78
N ILE A 114 -10.61 -11.45 -10.15
CA ILE A 114 -12.07 -11.32 -10.09
C ILE A 114 -12.45 -10.05 -9.32
N VAL A 115 -11.87 -9.83 -8.15
CA VAL A 115 -12.17 -8.65 -7.32
C VAL A 115 -11.86 -7.36 -8.09
N ILE A 116 -10.67 -7.27 -8.70
CA ILE A 116 -10.28 -6.11 -9.51
C ILE A 116 -11.23 -5.94 -10.68
N GLY A 117 -11.51 -7.01 -11.43
CA GLY A 117 -12.42 -6.97 -12.57
C GLY A 117 -13.81 -6.47 -12.22
N LEU A 118 -14.40 -6.96 -11.12
CA LEU A 118 -15.71 -6.51 -10.63
C LEU A 118 -15.71 -5.02 -10.29
N PHE A 119 -14.70 -4.54 -9.57
CA PHE A 119 -14.61 -3.13 -9.19
C PHE A 119 -14.34 -2.20 -10.38
N VAL A 120 -13.55 -2.65 -11.37
CA VAL A 120 -13.32 -1.89 -12.61
C VAL A 120 -14.58 -1.81 -13.45
N VAL A 121 -15.30 -2.92 -13.63
CA VAL A 121 -16.57 -2.94 -14.37
C VAL A 121 -17.61 -2.07 -13.67
N PHE A 122 -17.72 -2.18 -12.35
CA PHE A 122 -18.65 -1.37 -11.55
C PHE A 122 -18.30 0.12 -11.61
N SER A 123 -17.01 0.46 -11.53
CA SER A 123 -16.51 1.83 -11.70
C SER A 123 -16.86 2.39 -13.09
N ALA A 124 -16.64 1.63 -14.16
CA ALA A 124 -16.97 2.03 -15.53
C ALA A 124 -18.48 2.20 -15.73
N PHE A 125 -19.30 1.34 -15.14
CA PHE A 125 -20.76 1.45 -15.18
C PHE A 125 -21.27 2.74 -14.50
N ILE A 126 -20.78 3.04 -13.30
CA ILE A 126 -21.09 4.30 -12.61
C ILE A 126 -20.65 5.50 -13.43
N GLY A 127 -19.46 5.44 -14.03
CA GLY A 127 -18.93 6.51 -14.88
C GLY A 127 -19.79 6.80 -16.10
N GLN A 128 -20.31 5.76 -16.77
CA GLN A 128 -21.23 5.92 -17.90
C GLN A 128 -22.57 6.54 -17.48
N ALA A 129 -23.02 6.27 -16.26
CA ALA A 129 -24.22 6.89 -15.69
C ALA A 129 -24.00 8.33 -15.17
N GLY A 130 -22.81 8.90 -15.35
CA GLY A 130 -22.46 10.24 -14.85
C GLY A 130 -22.17 10.31 -13.35
N GLY A 131 -22.09 9.16 -12.67
CA GLY A 131 -21.83 9.07 -11.23
C GLY A 131 -20.34 9.13 -10.87
N PRO A 132 -20.01 9.11 -9.56
CA PRO A 132 -18.64 9.23 -9.06
C PRO A 132 -17.84 7.93 -9.24
N TRP A 133 -17.39 7.66 -10.47
CA TRP A 133 -16.72 6.41 -10.87
C TRP A 133 -15.49 6.04 -10.03
N ARG A 134 -14.84 7.00 -9.36
CA ARG A 134 -13.65 6.76 -8.54
C ARG A 134 -13.96 6.11 -7.20
N VAL A 135 -15.16 6.31 -6.66
CA VAL A 135 -15.53 5.87 -5.30
C VAL A 135 -15.33 4.37 -5.11
N PRO A 136 -15.74 3.47 -6.04
CA PRO A 136 -15.43 2.05 -5.92
C PRO A 136 -13.93 1.74 -5.86
N LEU A 137 -13.11 2.42 -6.68
CA LEU A 137 -11.68 2.18 -6.71
C LEU A 137 -10.98 2.70 -5.45
N ILE A 138 -11.44 3.85 -4.92
CA ILE A 138 -11.01 4.38 -3.62
C ILE A 138 -11.34 3.37 -2.52
N LEU A 139 -12.57 2.84 -2.50
CA LEU A 139 -12.99 1.84 -1.53
C LEU A 139 -12.12 0.59 -1.60
N LEU A 140 -11.86 0.08 -2.80
CA LEU A 140 -11.00 -1.09 -3.01
C LEU A 140 -9.56 -0.84 -2.53
N ALA A 141 -8.97 0.30 -2.88
CA ALA A 141 -7.64 0.70 -2.42
C ALA A 141 -7.58 0.78 -0.88
N SER A 142 -8.58 1.39 -0.25
CA SER A 142 -8.67 1.53 1.20
C SER A 142 -8.80 0.17 1.90
N ILE A 143 -9.69 -0.70 1.42
CA ILE A 143 -9.85 -2.06 1.96
C ILE A 143 -8.54 -2.86 1.80
N GLY A 144 -7.89 -2.77 0.63
CA GLY A 144 -6.62 -3.44 0.38
C GLY A 144 -5.50 -2.96 1.32
N ASN A 145 -5.35 -1.64 1.47
CA ASN A 145 -4.34 -1.04 2.33
C ASN A 145 -4.58 -1.34 3.82
N ILE A 146 -5.81 -1.15 4.31
CA ILE A 146 -6.18 -1.46 5.70
C ILE A 146 -6.03 -2.96 5.96
N GLY A 147 -6.52 -3.80 5.04
CA GLY A 147 -6.38 -5.26 5.14
C GLY A 147 -4.93 -5.70 5.22
N MET A 148 -4.05 -5.14 4.40
CA MET A 148 -2.60 -5.36 4.46
C MET A 148 -2.04 -4.98 5.84
N LEU A 149 -2.33 -3.77 6.33
CA LEU A 149 -1.83 -3.30 7.63
C LEU A 149 -2.34 -4.15 8.78
N ILE A 150 -3.62 -4.51 8.82
CA ILE A 150 -4.20 -5.41 9.83
C ILE A 150 -3.48 -6.76 9.81
N MET A 151 -3.24 -7.34 8.63
CA MET A 151 -2.53 -8.61 8.53
C MET A 151 -1.11 -8.51 9.07
N LEU A 152 -0.38 -7.42 8.79
CA LEU A 152 0.96 -7.17 9.32
C LEU A 152 0.96 -6.98 10.85
N ILE A 153 0.01 -6.21 11.39
CA ILE A 153 -0.17 -6.00 12.84
C ILE A 153 -0.40 -7.33 13.54
N LEU A 154 -1.40 -8.10 13.08
CA LEU A 154 -1.73 -9.39 13.68
C LEU A 154 -0.60 -10.40 13.56
N ALA A 155 0.15 -10.37 12.44
CA ALA A 155 1.27 -11.28 12.24
C ALA A 155 2.49 -10.90 13.09
N ALA A 156 2.72 -9.61 13.37
CA ALA A 156 3.77 -9.15 14.26
C ALA A 156 3.45 -9.48 15.73
N TRP A 157 2.23 -9.18 16.19
CA TRP A 157 1.79 -9.49 17.56
C TRP A 157 1.70 -10.98 17.84
N GLY A 158 1.26 -11.78 16.85
CA GLY A 158 1.29 -13.24 16.97
C GLY A 158 2.69 -13.84 17.21
N ARG A 159 3.75 -13.05 16.99
CA ARG A 159 5.15 -13.42 17.24
C ARG A 159 5.80 -12.63 18.38
N LYS A 160 5.00 -11.97 19.21
CA LYS A 160 5.45 -11.13 20.33
C LYS A 160 6.33 -9.93 19.89
N MET A 161 6.27 -9.53 18.63
CA MET A 161 6.93 -8.33 18.11
C MET A 161 6.04 -7.10 18.30
N TRP A 162 5.82 -6.73 19.57
CA TRP A 162 4.89 -5.66 19.94
C TRP A 162 5.25 -4.31 19.34
N THR A 163 6.55 -3.98 19.31
CA THR A 163 7.07 -2.74 18.72
C THR A 163 6.77 -2.67 17.23
N THR A 164 7.09 -3.73 16.48
CA THR A 164 6.80 -3.80 15.04
C THR A 164 5.31 -3.72 14.73
N GLY A 165 4.47 -4.41 15.52
CA GLY A 165 3.02 -4.30 15.39
C GLY A 165 2.51 -2.89 15.69
N ALA A 166 3.09 -2.20 16.68
CA ALA A 166 2.77 -0.81 16.99
C ALA A 166 3.13 0.14 15.84
N LEU A 167 4.27 -0.05 15.18
CA LEU A 167 4.65 0.75 13.99
C LEU A 167 3.59 0.68 12.88
N PHE A 168 3.11 -0.54 12.57
CA PHE A 168 2.04 -0.73 11.59
C PHE A 168 0.70 -0.18 12.06
N LEU A 169 0.37 -0.32 13.34
CA LEU A 169 -0.84 0.24 13.93
C LEU A 169 -0.84 1.77 13.83
N THR A 170 0.26 2.43 14.20
CA THR A 170 0.41 3.88 14.07
C THR A 170 0.26 4.31 12.61
N THR A 171 0.89 3.59 11.67
CA THR A 171 0.72 3.84 10.23
C THR A 171 -0.75 3.78 9.84
N MET A 172 -1.47 2.73 10.26
CA MET A 172 -2.90 2.55 9.96
C MET A 172 -3.75 3.68 10.54
N LEU A 173 -3.49 4.08 11.79
CA LEU A 173 -4.22 5.17 12.44
C LEU A 173 -4.01 6.50 11.70
N VAL A 174 -2.79 6.83 11.31
CA VAL A 174 -2.52 8.05 10.53
C VAL A 174 -3.25 8.01 9.19
N VAL A 175 -3.20 6.89 8.46
CA VAL A 175 -3.92 6.74 7.18
C VAL A 175 -5.43 6.94 7.35
N LEU A 176 -6.03 6.39 8.41
CA LEU A 176 -7.45 6.57 8.71
C LEU A 176 -7.78 8.01 9.08
N LEU A 177 -6.96 8.65 9.92
CA LEU A 177 -7.15 10.04 10.32
C LEU A 177 -7.07 10.98 9.10
N MET A 178 -6.11 10.77 8.20
CA MET A 178 -6.00 11.53 6.94
C MET A 178 -7.26 11.40 6.08
N SER A 179 -7.86 10.20 6.02
CA SER A 179 -9.12 9.99 5.28
C SER A 179 -10.29 10.78 5.87
N GLN A 180 -10.30 11.03 7.18
CA GLN A 180 -11.33 11.83 7.85
C GLN A 180 -11.07 13.33 7.69
N MET A 181 -9.82 13.76 7.78
CA MET A 181 -9.42 15.16 7.60
C MET A 181 -9.75 15.69 6.21
N ALA A 182 -9.71 14.83 5.19
CA ALA A 182 -10.12 15.18 3.82
C ALA A 182 -11.58 15.71 3.71
N ASN A 183 -12.44 15.45 4.70
CA ASN A 183 -13.82 15.96 4.73
C ASN A 183 -13.94 17.31 5.47
N MET A 184 -12.87 17.79 6.11
CA MET A 184 -12.85 19.06 6.83
C MET A 184 -12.21 20.13 5.94
N THR A 185 -12.95 21.20 5.65
CA THR A 185 -12.51 22.31 4.80
C THR A 185 -11.57 23.26 5.55
N PHE A 186 -10.40 22.79 5.96
CA PHE A 186 -9.36 23.63 6.53
C PHE A 186 -8.35 24.02 5.46
N ASP A 187 -8.66 25.09 4.73
CA ASP A 187 -7.81 25.63 3.66
C ASP A 187 -6.65 26.48 4.22
N THR A 188 -5.91 25.97 5.21
CA THR A 188 -4.72 26.64 5.73
C THR A 188 -3.46 25.87 5.35
N ILE A 189 -2.40 26.59 4.97
CA ILE A 189 -1.12 25.98 4.57
C ILE A 189 -0.50 25.13 5.70
N ALA A 190 -0.76 25.49 6.96
CA ALA A 190 -0.30 24.74 8.13
C ALA A 190 -0.94 23.34 8.20
N VAL A 191 -2.23 23.22 7.89
CA VAL A 191 -2.92 21.92 7.84
C VAL A 191 -2.37 21.05 6.72
N VAL A 192 -2.14 21.62 5.54
CA VAL A 192 -1.54 20.88 4.41
C VAL A 192 -0.15 20.35 4.77
N TRP A 193 0.69 21.17 5.42
CA TRP A 193 2.00 20.72 5.91
C TRP A 193 1.91 19.62 6.95
N PHE A 194 0.98 19.77 7.90
CA PHE A 194 0.74 18.76 8.91
C PHE A 194 0.36 17.41 8.26
N GLU A 195 -0.57 17.42 7.31
CA GLU A 195 -0.96 16.22 6.56
C GLU A 195 0.23 15.57 5.85
N GLN A 196 1.06 16.36 5.14
CA GLN A 196 2.22 15.82 4.42
C GLN A 196 3.28 15.23 5.36
N ILE A 197 3.57 15.90 6.48
CA ILE A 197 4.55 15.41 7.46
C ILE A 197 4.02 14.15 8.14
N SER A 198 2.76 14.15 8.59
CA SER A 198 2.13 12.96 9.18
C SER A 198 2.15 11.77 8.23
N GLN A 199 1.81 11.99 6.96
CA GLN A 199 1.83 10.93 5.95
C GLN A 199 3.26 10.41 5.69
N THR A 200 4.25 11.30 5.64
CA THR A 200 5.66 10.93 5.46
C THR A 200 6.17 10.09 6.62
N ILE A 201 5.89 10.52 7.86
CA ILE A 201 6.23 9.78 9.08
C ILE A 201 5.56 8.41 9.07
N ALA A 202 4.27 8.33 8.74
CA ALA A 202 3.56 7.06 8.67
C ALA A 202 4.21 6.09 7.67
N GLN A 203 4.59 6.55 6.48
CA GLN A 203 5.28 5.69 5.51
C GLN A 203 6.69 5.29 5.97
N ALA A 204 7.41 6.16 6.69
CA ALA A 204 8.69 5.81 7.29
C ALA A 204 8.54 4.73 8.37
N LEU A 205 7.53 4.85 9.25
CA LEU A 205 7.20 3.83 10.25
C LEU A 205 6.81 2.51 9.61
N PHE A 206 6.03 2.55 8.51
CA PHE A 206 5.71 1.37 7.71
C PHE A 206 6.97 0.69 7.16
N ALA A 207 7.90 1.45 6.57
CA ALA A 207 9.16 0.93 6.06
C ALA A 207 10.02 0.28 7.16
N LEU A 208 10.13 0.94 8.32
CA LEU A 208 10.84 0.40 9.48
C LEU A 208 10.17 -0.87 10.02
N GLY A 209 8.83 -0.89 10.12
CA GLY A 209 8.08 -2.07 10.52
C GLY A 209 8.27 -3.24 9.55
N ALA A 210 8.23 -2.97 8.24
CA ALA A 210 8.47 -3.94 7.18
C ALA A 210 9.88 -4.55 7.30
N TRP A 211 10.89 -3.73 7.54
CA TRP A 211 12.27 -4.17 7.74
C TRP A 211 12.43 -5.07 8.96
N GLN A 212 11.92 -4.66 10.13
CA GLN A 212 11.96 -5.47 11.35
C GLN A 212 11.23 -6.80 11.17
N TYR A 213 10.05 -6.77 10.56
CA TYR A 213 9.24 -7.96 10.34
C TYR A 213 9.91 -8.94 9.37
N SER A 214 10.49 -8.43 8.27
CA SER A 214 11.20 -9.24 7.28
C SER A 214 12.37 -10.00 7.88
N GLN A 215 13.23 -9.33 8.65
CA GLN A 215 14.38 -9.99 9.29
C GLN A 215 13.96 -11.12 10.24
N ALA A 216 12.90 -10.89 11.02
CA ALA A 216 12.39 -11.89 11.94
C ALA A 216 11.82 -13.13 11.21
N ILE A 217 11.17 -12.92 10.05
CA ILE A 217 10.68 -13.99 9.17
C ILE A 217 11.86 -14.79 8.61
N GLU A 218 12.82 -14.13 7.98
CA GLU A 218 13.95 -14.77 7.30
C GLU A 218 14.74 -15.64 8.27
N THR A 219 15.02 -15.12 9.47
CA THR A 219 15.73 -15.87 10.52
C THR A 219 14.96 -17.12 10.95
N SER A 220 13.65 -17.01 11.11
CA SER A 220 12.78 -18.13 11.51
C SER A 220 12.62 -19.17 10.41
N TYR A 221 12.53 -18.72 9.16
CA TYR A 221 12.33 -19.56 7.98
C TYR A 221 13.59 -20.35 7.62
N ILE A 222 14.76 -19.68 7.60
CA ILE A 222 16.06 -20.34 7.39
C ILE A 222 16.27 -21.43 8.44
N ARG A 223 16.00 -21.15 9.72
CA ARG A 223 16.13 -22.15 10.79
C ARG A 223 15.24 -23.38 10.55
N ARG A 224 14.01 -23.22 10.05
CA ARG A 224 13.12 -24.37 9.73
C ARG A 224 13.67 -25.21 8.58
N MET A 225 14.23 -24.60 7.54
CA MET A 225 14.82 -25.35 6.42
C MET A 225 16.08 -26.13 6.84
N VAL A 226 16.89 -25.58 7.75
CA VAL A 226 18.10 -26.26 8.25
C VAL A 226 17.78 -27.42 9.20
N VAL A 227 16.73 -27.30 10.02
CA VAL A 227 16.35 -28.33 11.02
C VAL A 227 15.50 -29.45 10.42
N SER A 228 14.94 -29.25 9.22
CA SER A 228 14.28 -30.31 8.46
C SER A 228 15.10 -30.64 7.20
N PRO A 229 16.30 -31.24 7.32
CA PRO A 229 16.85 -31.97 6.20
C PRO A 229 15.87 -33.13 5.99
N ALA A 230 15.20 -33.07 4.86
CA ALA A 230 14.10 -33.94 4.48
C ALA A 230 14.28 -35.41 4.92
N ALA A 231 13.20 -35.94 5.50
CA ALA A 231 12.79 -37.29 5.14
C ALA A 231 12.48 -37.28 3.63
N PHE A 232 13.53 -37.44 2.81
CA PHE A 232 13.41 -37.93 1.44
C PHE A 232 13.53 -39.44 1.47
#